data_AF-A0A7J4G042-F1
#
_entry.id   AF-A0A7J4G042-F1
#
_cell.length_a   1.000
_cell.length_b   1.000
_cell.length_c   1.000
_cell.angle_alpha   90.00
_cell.angle_beta   90.00
_cell.angle_gamma   90.00
#
_symmetry.space_group_name_H-M   'P 1'
#
loop_
_entity.id
_entity.type
_entity.pdbx_description
1 polymer ?
#
loop_
_entity_poly.entity_id
_entity_poly.type
_entity_poly.pdbx_seq_one_letter_code
_entity_poly.pdbx_strand_id
1 'polypeptide(L)'
;MDEYQDIHDLIRNKLWSLIHDPAEKAWYIKEHEVLARKNIIELDLPGELAGLKRERSLWIVDGVASSVDRQLLGLFYLFDLGSRIRSPEDKYVFKNIFDTDIEENIPLDNEVIKNVNEEVNQALRSLLKNVYEALNKYGFEQKYEDFLRDLLSLHILYFYHELLWILNLGPNPVADTRVPTHTVFDHNSATATVSNWFTSKGEFRGYMVRIDLGGIHKYISNSRKLRDLWVSSYIASGLIWMALSPLIFILGPDIVLTPSLRMNPVYGYTLNTWLNKLFRNIGLDADLRNWMKKYLNKGSKSDRIYRLGLKYIQDLKNPPDYSIQPGIFTLALPPRKIVEDVINLFRELHNKYRDKFFLTGYP
;
A
#
# COMPACT_ATOMS: atom_id res chain seq x y z
N MET A 1 -15.59 2.05 24.77
CA MET A 1 -15.14 2.33 23.40
C MET A 1 -15.82 1.30 22.54
N ASP A 2 -16.63 1.75 21.60
CA ASP A 2 -17.36 0.86 20.71
C ASP A 2 -16.36 0.13 19.81
N GLU A 3 -16.48 -1.20 19.68
CA GLU A 3 -15.55 -2.06 18.92
C GLU A 3 -15.40 -1.61 17.46
N TYR A 4 -16.48 -1.04 16.92
CA TYR A 4 -16.52 -0.45 15.58
C TYR A 4 -15.57 0.75 15.44
N GLN A 5 -15.45 1.58 16.48
CA GLN A 5 -14.59 2.76 16.47
C GLN A 5 -13.12 2.36 16.41
N ASP A 6 -12.70 1.36 17.17
CA ASP A 6 -11.29 0.92 17.23
C ASP A 6 -10.79 0.39 15.88
N ILE A 7 -11.65 -0.32 15.12
CA ILE A 7 -11.32 -0.79 13.76
C ILE A 7 -11.18 0.40 12.80
N HIS A 8 -12.17 1.30 12.84
CA HIS A 8 -12.23 2.45 11.96
C HIS A 8 -11.02 3.37 12.17
N ASP A 9 -10.66 3.59 13.43
CA ASP A 9 -9.48 4.34 13.83
C ASP A 9 -8.19 3.65 13.32
N LEU A 10 -8.09 2.32 13.42
CA LEU A 10 -6.94 1.60 12.87
C LEU A 10 -6.80 1.80 11.35
N ILE A 11 -7.88 1.63 10.58
CA ILE A 11 -7.83 1.82 9.13
C ILE A 11 -7.49 3.27 8.76
N ARG A 12 -8.07 4.25 9.47
CA ARG A 12 -7.73 5.67 9.27
C ARG A 12 -6.29 6.00 9.62
N ASN A 13 -5.74 5.42 10.67
CA ASN A 13 -4.33 5.58 11.05
C ASN A 13 -3.40 5.04 9.97
N LYS A 14 -3.73 3.88 9.39
CA LYS A 14 -2.99 3.33 8.24
C LYS A 14 -3.12 4.21 7.00
N LEU A 15 -4.34 4.68 6.72
CA LEU A 15 -4.63 5.54 5.58
C LEU A 15 -3.86 6.86 5.67
N TRP A 16 -3.86 7.49 6.85
CA TRP A 16 -3.04 8.65 7.18
C TRP A 16 -1.55 8.33 6.96
N SER A 17 -1.06 7.20 7.47
CA SER A 17 0.35 6.81 7.34
C SER A 17 0.81 6.74 5.88
N LEU A 18 -0.07 6.35 4.95
CA LEU A 18 0.26 6.29 3.53
C LEU A 18 0.40 7.65 2.82
N ILE A 19 -0.15 8.73 3.40
CA ILE A 19 -0.27 10.05 2.75
C ILE A 19 0.22 11.23 3.59
N HIS A 20 0.59 10.99 4.85
CA HIS A 20 1.00 12.06 5.78
C HIS A 20 2.23 12.82 5.28
N ASP A 21 3.15 12.08 4.66
CA ASP A 21 4.27 12.59 3.90
C ASP A 21 3.96 12.43 2.40
N PRO A 22 3.81 13.54 1.65
CA PRO A 22 3.50 13.48 0.23
C PRO A 22 4.73 13.06 -0.59
N ALA A 23 4.50 12.54 -1.80
CA ALA A 23 5.59 12.12 -2.69
C ALA A 23 6.55 13.28 -2.99
N GLU A 24 6.05 14.51 -3.13
CA GLU A 24 6.88 15.69 -3.33
C GLU A 24 7.54 16.28 -2.05
N LYS A 25 7.45 15.61 -0.88
CA LYS A 25 7.95 16.13 0.42
C LYS A 25 9.35 16.71 0.33
N ALA A 26 10.27 16.00 -0.32
CA ALA A 26 11.67 16.38 -0.32
C ALA A 26 11.99 17.65 -1.13
N TRP A 27 11.14 18.01 -2.09
CA TRP A 27 11.23 19.26 -2.83
C TRP A 27 10.57 20.42 -2.08
N TYR A 28 9.64 20.12 -1.17
CA TYR A 28 8.84 21.10 -0.44
C TYR A 28 8.89 20.90 1.08
N ILE A 29 10.08 20.72 1.66
CA ILE A 29 10.26 20.34 3.08
C ILE A 29 9.53 21.29 4.05
N LYS A 30 9.47 22.60 3.77
CA LYS A 30 8.78 23.54 4.68
C LYS A 30 7.25 23.50 4.57
N GLU A 31 6.73 23.07 3.42
CA GLU A 31 5.31 23.17 3.06
C GLU A 31 4.64 21.79 2.92
N HIS A 32 5.38 20.69 3.10
CA HIS A 32 4.90 19.33 2.87
C HIS A 32 3.63 18.99 3.67
N GLU A 33 3.45 19.51 4.88
CA GLU A 33 2.21 19.30 5.65
C GLU A 33 0.99 19.95 4.99
N VAL A 34 1.18 21.13 4.36
CA VAL A 34 0.12 21.82 3.63
C VAL A 34 -0.22 21.04 2.36
N LEU A 35 0.80 20.52 1.67
CA LEU A 35 0.62 19.67 0.49
C LEU A 35 -0.09 18.35 0.83
N ALA A 36 0.27 17.69 1.93
CA ALA A 36 -0.42 16.49 2.41
C ALA A 36 -1.91 16.76 2.65
N ARG A 37 -2.24 17.88 3.31
CA ARG A 37 -3.65 18.29 3.51
C ARG A 37 -4.37 18.59 2.20
N LYS A 38 -3.69 19.23 1.25
CA LYS A 38 -4.24 19.47 -0.09
C LYS A 38 -4.56 18.14 -0.79
N ASN A 39 -3.65 17.18 -0.75
CA ASN A 39 -3.83 15.85 -1.35
C ASN A 39 -5.01 15.10 -0.71
N ILE A 40 -5.18 15.17 0.62
CA ILE A 40 -6.34 14.59 1.32
C ILE A 40 -7.66 15.13 0.76
N ILE A 41 -7.76 16.45 0.61
CA ILE A 41 -8.97 17.11 0.09
C ILE A 41 -9.18 16.77 -1.38
N GLU A 42 -8.12 16.80 -2.19
CA GLU A 42 -8.19 16.54 -3.62
C GLU A 42 -8.67 15.11 -3.92
N LEU A 43 -8.20 14.14 -3.13
CA LEU A 43 -8.54 12.73 -3.25
C LEU A 43 -9.90 12.37 -2.61
N ASP A 44 -10.61 13.35 -2.03
CA ASP A 44 -11.89 13.13 -1.32
C ASP A 44 -11.77 12.09 -0.19
N LEU A 45 -10.62 12.08 0.49
CA LEU A 45 -10.40 11.22 1.65
C LEU A 45 -11.03 11.86 2.91
N PRO A 46 -11.32 11.07 3.97
CA PRO A 46 -11.91 11.62 5.20
C PRO A 46 -11.13 12.84 5.73
N GLY A 47 -11.83 13.96 5.89
CA GLY A 47 -11.19 15.22 6.32
C GLY A 47 -10.51 15.16 7.69
N GLU A 48 -10.94 14.23 8.55
CA GLU A 48 -10.34 13.95 9.86
C GLU A 48 -8.87 13.56 9.74
N LEU A 49 -8.46 12.93 8.63
CA LEU A 49 -7.06 12.57 8.37
C LEU A 49 -6.13 13.79 8.43
N ALA A 50 -6.61 14.98 8.05
CA ALA A 50 -5.81 16.21 8.09
C ALA A 50 -5.45 16.65 9.53
N GLY A 51 -6.20 16.17 10.52
CA GLY A 51 -6.02 16.45 11.95
C GLY A 51 -5.28 15.34 12.73
N LEU A 52 -5.20 14.12 12.19
CA LEU A 52 -4.68 12.93 12.89
C LEU A 52 -3.21 13.02 13.31
N LYS A 53 -2.40 13.89 12.68
CA LYS A 53 -0.97 14.10 13.06
C LYS A 53 -0.77 14.47 14.54
N ARG A 54 -1.81 14.98 15.22
CA ARG A 54 -1.74 15.38 16.64
C ARG A 54 -1.96 14.23 17.63
N GLU A 55 -2.28 13.04 17.14
CA GLU A 55 -2.45 11.89 18.00
C GLU A 55 -1.11 11.32 18.47
N ARG A 56 -1.02 11.07 19.77
CA ARG A 56 0.19 10.51 20.39
C ARG A 56 0.57 9.15 19.79
N SER A 57 -0.43 8.33 19.43
CA SER A 57 -0.27 7.03 18.77
C SER A 57 0.51 7.17 17.46
N LEU A 58 0.07 8.04 16.56
CA LEU A 58 0.68 8.24 15.25
C LEU A 58 2.07 8.86 15.32
N TRP A 59 2.32 9.75 16.28
CA TRP A 59 3.67 10.26 16.54
C TRP A 59 4.64 9.14 16.95
N ILE A 60 4.18 8.19 17.79
CA ILE A 60 4.99 7.02 18.16
C ILE A 60 5.22 6.13 16.94
N VAL A 61 4.18 5.86 16.14
CA VAL A 61 4.26 5.00 14.95
C VAL A 61 5.27 5.54 13.94
N ASP A 62 5.16 6.82 13.55
CA ASP A 62 6.12 7.48 12.66
C ASP A 62 7.55 7.45 13.25
N GLY A 63 7.66 7.68 14.57
CA GLY A 63 8.93 7.60 15.27
C GLY A 63 9.59 6.21 15.25
N VAL A 64 8.80 5.15 15.37
CA VAL A 64 9.28 3.76 15.30
C VAL A 64 9.65 3.38 13.87
N ALA A 65 8.85 3.79 12.87
CA ALA A 65 9.14 3.57 11.47
C ALA A 65 10.47 4.24 11.03
N SER A 66 10.70 5.46 11.51
CA SER A 66 11.93 6.25 11.24
C SER A 66 13.10 5.91 12.18
N SER A 67 12.99 4.89 13.03
CA SER A 67 13.93 4.68 14.15
C SER A 67 15.37 4.41 13.69
N VAL A 68 15.55 3.66 12.60
CA VAL A 68 16.87 3.40 12.01
C VAL A 68 17.51 4.71 11.52
N ASP A 69 16.74 5.54 10.81
CA ASP A 69 17.24 6.82 10.29
C ASP A 69 17.59 7.79 11.42
N ARG A 70 16.78 7.82 12.47
CA ARG A 70 17.03 8.63 13.67
C ARG A 70 18.27 8.16 14.42
N GLN A 71 18.51 6.85 14.50
CA GLN A 71 19.75 6.30 15.08
C GLN A 71 20.98 6.70 14.25
N LEU A 72 20.90 6.60 12.92
CA LEU A 72 21.97 7.05 12.03
C LEU A 72 22.26 8.54 12.18
N LEU A 73 21.21 9.39 12.18
CA LEU A 73 21.34 10.82 12.44
C LEU A 73 21.98 11.10 13.80
N GLY A 74 21.53 10.39 14.86
CA GLY A 74 22.09 10.51 16.20
C GLY A 74 23.59 10.19 16.25
N LEU A 75 24.03 9.14 15.54
CA LEU A 75 25.45 8.81 15.39
C LEU A 75 26.21 9.94 14.68
N PHE A 76 25.68 10.48 13.58
CA PHE A 76 26.35 11.56 12.87
C PHE A 76 26.46 12.85 13.69
N TYR A 77 25.49 13.15 14.55
CA TYR A 77 25.59 14.26 15.52
C TYR A 77 26.63 14.00 16.61
N LEU A 78 26.72 12.76 17.13
CA LEU A 78 27.70 12.35 18.15
C LEU A 78 29.15 12.45 17.67
N PHE A 79 29.40 12.20 16.38
CA PHE A 79 30.74 12.24 15.79
C PHE A 79 31.16 13.61 15.21
N ASP A 80 30.42 14.70 15.51
CA ASP A 80 30.66 16.06 14.98
C ASP A 80 30.75 16.15 13.44
N LEU A 81 30.22 15.12 12.76
CA LEU A 81 29.93 15.15 11.33
C LEU A 81 28.71 16.03 11.03
N GLY A 82 27.97 16.43 12.07
CA GLY A 82 26.76 17.28 12.04
C GLY A 82 26.91 18.60 11.30
N SER A 83 28.10 19.21 11.29
CA SER A 83 28.39 20.43 10.51
C SER A 83 28.38 20.19 8.99
N ARG A 84 28.40 18.93 8.54
CA ARG A 84 28.31 18.51 7.12
C ARG A 84 26.97 17.87 6.74
N ILE A 85 26.02 17.75 7.68
CA ILE A 85 24.65 17.22 7.44
C ILE A 85 23.63 18.35 7.26
N ARG A 86 24.04 19.41 6.58
CA ARG A 86 23.07 20.08 5.71
C ARG A 86 23.19 19.33 4.40
N SER A 87 22.10 18.76 3.89
CA SER A 87 22.05 18.52 2.44
C SER A 87 22.54 19.82 1.82
N PRO A 88 23.65 19.84 1.06
CA PRO A 88 24.00 21.03 0.31
C PRO A 88 22.72 21.41 -0.43
N GLU A 89 22.27 22.66 -0.30
CA GLU A 89 21.02 23.15 -0.91
C GLU A 89 20.98 22.85 -2.43
N ASP A 90 22.13 22.46 -3.00
CA ASP A 90 22.40 22.23 -4.41
C ASP A 90 22.43 20.74 -4.84
N LYS A 91 22.36 19.73 -3.95
CA LYS A 91 22.44 18.32 -4.36
C LYS A 91 21.45 17.41 -3.63
N TYR A 92 20.45 16.94 -4.37
CA TYR A 92 19.49 15.94 -3.94
C TYR A 92 19.87 14.58 -4.55
N VAL A 93 20.14 13.58 -3.70
CA VAL A 93 20.61 12.25 -4.12
C VAL A 93 19.73 11.17 -3.53
N PHE A 94 19.64 10.03 -4.22
CA PHE A 94 19.16 8.77 -3.69
C PHE A 94 20.33 7.80 -3.56
N LYS A 95 20.48 7.15 -2.42
CA LYS A 95 21.55 6.18 -2.17
C LYS A 95 20.99 4.77 -2.09
N ASN A 96 21.72 3.81 -2.64
CA ASN A 96 21.36 2.41 -2.46
C ASN A 96 21.52 1.99 -0.99
N ILE A 97 20.56 1.24 -0.46
CA ILE A 97 20.53 0.82 0.94
C ILE A 97 21.60 -0.23 1.29
N PHE A 98 22.06 -1.02 0.31
CA PHE A 98 23.08 -2.05 0.50
C PHE A 98 24.50 -1.56 0.22
N ASP A 99 24.63 -0.57 -0.66
CA ASP A 99 25.91 0.01 -1.05
C ASP A 99 25.77 1.54 -1.19
N THR A 100 26.16 2.27 -0.15
CA THR A 100 25.97 3.73 -0.09
C THR A 100 26.89 4.54 -1.00
N ASP A 101 27.85 3.88 -1.65
CA ASP A 101 28.70 4.49 -2.68
C ASP A 101 27.98 4.56 -4.03
N ILE A 102 26.92 3.75 -4.22
CA ILE A 102 26.02 3.85 -5.37
C ILE A 102 24.96 4.91 -5.08
N GLU A 103 25.03 6.01 -5.84
CA GLU A 103 24.07 7.11 -5.74
C GLU A 103 23.50 7.50 -7.11
N GLU A 104 22.24 7.94 -7.10
CA GLU A 104 21.54 8.55 -8.21
C GLU A 104 21.27 10.03 -7.86
N ASN A 105 21.54 10.94 -8.81
CA ASN A 105 21.16 12.35 -8.64
C ASN A 105 19.69 12.52 -8.96
N ILE A 106 18.94 13.13 -8.06
CA ILE A 106 17.53 13.39 -8.25
C ILE A 106 17.35 14.82 -8.80
N PRO A 107 16.59 15.00 -9.91
CA PRO A 107 16.31 16.32 -10.45
C PRO A 107 15.61 17.25 -9.44
N LEU A 108 16.03 18.51 -9.40
CA LEU A 108 15.43 19.58 -8.58
C LEU A 108 14.33 20.36 -9.32
N ASP A 109 13.75 19.79 -10.38
CA ASP A 109 12.74 20.46 -11.19
C ASP A 109 11.35 20.39 -10.54
N ASN A 110 11.03 21.43 -9.77
CA ASN A 110 9.75 21.58 -9.07
C ASN A 110 8.54 21.55 -10.01
N GLU A 111 8.67 22.01 -11.27
CA GLU A 111 7.54 22.00 -12.22
C GLU A 111 7.24 20.58 -12.69
N VAL A 112 8.28 19.81 -13.00
CA VAL A 112 8.14 18.38 -13.33
C VAL A 112 7.50 17.61 -12.18
N ILE A 113 7.97 17.80 -10.95
CA ILE A 113 7.41 17.13 -9.76
C ILE A 113 5.95 17.47 -9.55
N LYS A 114 5.60 18.76 -9.67
CA LYS A 114 4.22 19.21 -9.56
C LYS A 114 3.33 18.57 -10.62
N ASN A 115 3.77 18.52 -11.88
CA ASN A 115 3.01 17.91 -12.97
C ASN A 115 2.81 16.40 -12.76
N VAL A 116 3.84 15.69 -12.27
CA VAL A 116 3.74 14.26 -11.91
C VAL A 116 2.71 14.08 -10.79
N ASN A 117 2.78 14.86 -9.72
CA ASN A 117 1.83 14.74 -8.62
C ASN A 117 0.38 15.04 -9.06
N GLU A 118 0.16 16.06 -9.90
CA GLU A 118 -1.17 16.38 -10.45
C GLU A 118 -1.74 15.21 -11.29
N GLU A 119 -0.92 14.57 -12.13
CA GLU A 119 -1.33 13.39 -12.91
C GLU A 119 -1.66 12.17 -12.02
N VAL A 120 -0.84 11.94 -10.99
CA VAL A 120 -1.05 10.85 -10.01
C VAL A 120 -2.34 11.08 -9.21
N ASN A 121 -2.52 12.29 -8.65
CA ASN A 121 -3.72 12.65 -7.92
C ASN A 121 -4.97 12.57 -8.79
N GLN A 122 -4.90 13.04 -10.04
CA GLN A 122 -6.03 12.91 -10.97
C GLN A 122 -6.41 11.44 -11.20
N ALA A 123 -5.43 10.57 -11.40
CA ALA A 123 -5.66 9.14 -11.57
C ALA A 123 -6.29 8.52 -10.32
N LEU A 124 -5.70 8.71 -9.15
CA LEU A 124 -6.21 8.20 -7.87
C LEU A 124 -7.61 8.72 -7.56
N ARG A 125 -7.83 10.03 -7.64
CA ARG A 125 -9.13 10.68 -7.41
C ARG A 125 -10.22 10.10 -8.29
N SER A 126 -9.92 9.90 -9.58
CA SER A 126 -10.92 9.34 -10.51
C SER A 126 -11.29 7.89 -10.18
N LEU A 127 -10.34 7.07 -9.69
CA LEU A 127 -10.62 5.71 -9.27
C LEU A 127 -11.42 5.68 -7.94
N LEU A 128 -10.99 6.46 -6.95
CA LEU A 128 -11.66 6.58 -5.66
C LEU A 128 -13.11 7.06 -5.82
N LYS A 129 -13.33 8.06 -6.69
CA LYS A 129 -14.67 8.54 -7.04
C LYS A 129 -15.55 7.41 -7.56
N ASN A 130 -15.06 6.58 -8.49
CA ASN A 130 -15.82 5.44 -9.02
C ASN A 130 -16.13 4.41 -7.92
N VAL A 131 -15.20 4.18 -6.99
CA VAL A 131 -15.43 3.30 -5.82
C VAL A 131 -16.50 3.87 -4.89
N TYR A 132 -16.45 5.15 -4.57
CA TYR A 132 -17.44 5.76 -3.68
C TYR A 132 -18.82 5.81 -4.33
N GLU A 133 -18.91 6.18 -5.61
CA GLU A 133 -20.16 6.09 -6.38
C GLU A 133 -20.69 4.65 -6.42
N ALA A 134 -19.80 3.66 -6.48
CA ALA A 134 -20.19 2.28 -6.45
C ALA A 134 -20.82 1.90 -5.10
N LEU A 135 -20.12 2.17 -4.00
CA LEU A 135 -20.58 1.89 -2.65
C LEU A 135 -21.92 2.57 -2.34
N ASN A 136 -22.10 3.83 -2.77
CA ASN A 136 -23.37 4.56 -2.61
C ASN A 136 -24.54 3.84 -3.26
N LYS A 137 -24.34 3.28 -4.46
CA LYS A 137 -25.37 2.56 -5.21
C LYS A 137 -25.75 1.23 -4.56
N TYR A 138 -24.85 0.62 -3.80
CA TYR A 138 -25.17 -0.59 -3.04
C TYR A 138 -26.14 -0.34 -1.88
N GLY A 139 -26.20 0.90 -1.37
CA GLY A 139 -27.09 1.28 -0.27
C GLY A 139 -26.77 0.50 1.01
N PHE A 140 -25.49 0.46 1.39
CA PHE A 140 -25.08 -0.01 2.70
C PHE A 140 -25.54 0.98 3.77
N GLU A 141 -25.68 0.54 5.03
CA GLU A 141 -25.79 1.51 6.11
C GLU A 141 -24.53 2.35 6.18
N GLN A 142 -24.70 3.62 6.58
CA GLN A 142 -23.63 4.63 6.59
C GLN A 142 -22.33 4.11 7.21
N LYS A 143 -22.43 3.45 8.39
CA LYS A 143 -21.26 2.86 9.05
C LYS A 143 -20.49 1.92 8.12
N TYR A 144 -21.15 0.93 7.55
CA TYR A 144 -20.52 -0.05 6.66
C TYR A 144 -19.94 0.60 5.42
N GLU A 145 -20.64 1.59 4.87
CA GLU A 145 -20.16 2.35 3.72
C GLU A 145 -18.87 3.11 4.05
N ASP A 146 -18.84 3.84 5.17
CA ASP A 146 -17.67 4.60 5.64
C ASP A 146 -16.46 3.68 5.84
N PHE A 147 -16.66 2.55 6.51
CA PHE A 147 -15.59 1.57 6.70
C PHE A 147 -15.07 1.00 5.36
N LEU A 148 -15.95 0.66 4.42
CA LEU A 148 -15.56 0.13 3.11
C LEU A 148 -14.87 1.19 2.25
N ARG A 149 -15.27 2.45 2.34
CA ARG A 149 -14.59 3.58 1.70
C ARG A 149 -13.15 3.68 2.21
N ASP A 150 -12.96 3.73 3.52
CA ASP A 150 -11.63 3.86 4.13
C ASP A 150 -10.73 2.66 3.80
N LEU A 151 -11.27 1.45 3.88
CA LEU A 151 -10.54 0.22 3.56
C LEU A 151 -10.16 0.14 2.07
N LEU A 152 -11.08 0.42 1.14
CA LEU A 152 -10.76 0.38 -0.28
C LEU A 152 -9.79 1.50 -0.68
N SER A 153 -9.91 2.68 -0.04
CA SER A 153 -8.93 3.77 -0.20
C SER A 153 -7.54 3.35 0.27
N LEU A 154 -7.44 2.63 1.39
CA LEU A 154 -6.18 2.06 1.88
C LEU A 154 -5.56 1.11 0.85
N HIS A 155 -6.35 0.17 0.32
CA HIS A 155 -5.91 -0.77 -0.72
C HIS A 155 -5.45 -0.07 -2.01
N ILE A 156 -6.21 0.92 -2.46
CA ILE A 156 -5.93 1.68 -3.68
C ILE A 156 -4.66 2.50 -3.51
N LEU A 157 -4.52 3.25 -2.43
CA LEU A 157 -3.32 4.08 -2.21
C LEU A 157 -2.08 3.22 -2.03
N TYR A 158 -2.16 2.13 -1.26
CA TYR A 158 -1.03 1.22 -1.07
C TYR A 158 -0.51 0.65 -2.40
N PHE A 159 -1.41 0.24 -3.30
CA PHE A 159 -1.00 -0.40 -4.56
C PHE A 159 -0.66 0.61 -5.67
N TYR A 160 -1.50 1.62 -5.85
CA TYR A 160 -1.47 2.48 -7.03
C TYR A 160 -0.65 3.76 -6.86
N HIS A 161 -0.43 4.26 -5.64
CA HIS A 161 0.24 5.55 -5.47
C HIS A 161 1.66 5.53 -6.02
N GLU A 162 2.50 4.61 -5.55
CA GLU A 162 3.87 4.42 -6.04
C GLU A 162 3.89 3.96 -7.51
N LEU A 163 2.98 3.05 -7.90
CA LEU A 163 2.91 2.56 -9.28
C LEU A 163 2.62 3.70 -10.26
N LEU A 164 1.65 4.56 -9.97
CA LEU A 164 1.30 5.70 -10.81
C LEU A 164 2.42 6.73 -10.84
N TRP A 165 3.11 6.96 -9.72
CA TRP A 165 4.30 7.82 -9.67
C TRP A 165 5.37 7.35 -10.68
N ILE A 166 5.72 6.06 -10.62
CA ILE A 166 6.69 5.45 -11.54
C ILE A 166 6.22 5.54 -12.99
N LEU A 167 4.94 5.26 -13.26
CA LEU A 167 4.38 5.29 -14.62
C LEU A 167 4.33 6.69 -15.24
N ASN A 168 4.27 7.74 -14.41
CA ASN A 168 4.38 9.13 -14.85
C ASN A 168 5.83 9.63 -14.85
N LEU A 169 6.82 8.72 -14.76
CA LEU A 169 8.26 9.04 -14.77
C LEU A 169 8.68 9.97 -13.62
N GLY A 170 8.00 9.85 -12.48
CA GLY A 170 8.40 10.55 -11.26
C GLY A 170 9.78 10.06 -10.79
N PRO A 171 10.70 10.95 -10.39
CA PRO A 171 11.98 10.53 -9.84
C PRO A 171 11.82 9.91 -8.46
N ASN A 172 12.83 9.18 -7.98
CA ASN A 172 12.81 8.52 -6.67
C ASN A 172 12.66 9.56 -5.53
N PRO A 173 11.51 9.62 -4.84
CA PRO A 173 11.28 10.62 -3.80
C PRO A 173 11.82 10.11 -2.47
N VAL A 174 12.94 10.64 -1.95
CA VAL A 174 13.50 10.20 -0.67
C VAL A 174 12.72 10.72 0.54
N ALA A 175 12.58 9.91 1.58
CA ALA A 175 11.81 10.27 2.77
C ALA A 175 12.51 11.34 3.63
N ASP A 176 13.83 11.24 3.75
CA ASP A 176 14.69 12.17 4.48
C ASP A 176 15.93 12.51 3.65
N THR A 177 16.11 13.79 3.34
CA THR A 177 17.19 14.28 2.49
C THR A 177 18.58 14.14 3.15
N ARG A 178 18.63 13.89 4.46
CA ARG A 178 19.86 13.70 5.25
C ARG A 178 20.28 12.23 5.32
N VAL A 179 19.32 11.31 5.21
CA VAL A 179 19.54 9.85 5.15
C VAL A 179 18.79 9.30 3.92
N PRO A 180 19.27 9.59 2.70
CA PRO A 180 18.51 9.36 1.48
C PRO A 180 18.60 7.90 0.98
N THR A 181 18.44 6.92 1.87
CA THR A 181 18.62 5.48 1.58
C THR A 181 17.33 4.75 1.24
N HIS A 182 16.18 5.41 1.43
CA HIS A 182 14.86 4.86 1.17
C HIS A 182 13.90 5.96 0.67
N THR A 183 12.87 5.54 -0.04
CA THR A 183 11.86 6.45 -0.60
C THR A 183 10.81 6.82 0.45
N VAL A 184 10.07 7.89 0.21
CA VAL A 184 8.89 8.27 1.01
C VAL A 184 7.80 7.19 0.93
N PHE A 185 7.71 6.44 -0.18
CA PHE A 185 6.81 5.29 -0.29
C PHE A 185 7.22 4.15 0.64
N ASP A 186 8.53 3.88 0.77
CA ASP A 186 9.06 2.91 1.73
C ASP A 186 8.75 3.33 3.16
N HIS A 187 9.02 4.60 3.49
CA HIS A 187 8.73 5.18 4.80
C HIS A 187 7.23 5.10 5.14
N ASN A 188 6.36 5.61 4.27
CA ASN A 188 4.91 5.60 4.48
C ASN A 188 4.35 4.18 4.65
N SER A 189 4.86 3.24 3.85
CA SER A 189 4.46 1.83 3.94
C SER A 189 4.95 1.18 5.25
N ALA A 190 6.14 1.53 5.72
CA ALA A 190 6.65 1.10 7.02
C ALA A 190 5.82 1.69 8.15
N THR A 191 5.47 2.97 8.09
CA THR A 191 4.58 3.66 9.06
C THR A 191 3.20 3.01 9.11
N ALA A 192 2.61 2.67 7.96
CA ALA A 192 1.35 1.93 7.90
C ALA A 192 1.48 0.52 8.50
N THR A 193 2.57 -0.20 8.19
CA THR A 193 2.83 -1.53 8.74
C THR A 193 2.97 -1.48 10.27
N VAL A 194 3.75 -0.54 10.79
CA VAL A 194 3.97 -0.33 12.23
C VAL A 194 2.68 0.07 12.93
N SER A 195 1.77 0.80 12.27
CA SER A 195 0.47 1.17 12.82
C SER A 195 -0.34 -0.03 13.30
N ASN A 196 -0.17 -1.21 12.68
CA ASN A 196 -0.80 -2.44 13.15
C ASN A 196 -0.45 -2.76 14.60
N TRP A 197 0.78 -2.51 15.03
CA TRP A 197 1.22 -2.93 16.35
C TRP A 197 0.76 -2.05 17.49
N PHE A 198 0.29 -0.84 17.21
CA PHE A 198 -0.04 0.15 18.22
C PHE A 198 -1.55 0.35 18.35
N THR A 199 -2.02 0.49 19.59
CA THR A 199 -3.40 0.91 19.87
C THR A 199 -3.56 2.41 19.63
N SER A 200 -4.80 2.91 19.63
CA SER A 200 -5.12 4.34 19.62
C SER A 200 -4.47 5.12 20.78
N LYS A 201 -4.08 4.44 21.86
CA LYS A 201 -3.35 5.03 23.01
C LYS A 201 -1.82 5.02 22.84
N GLY A 202 -1.31 4.47 21.74
CA GLY A 202 0.13 4.33 21.49
C GLY A 202 0.79 3.18 22.26
N GLU A 203 0.02 2.17 22.70
CA GLU A 203 0.56 0.98 23.36
C GLU A 203 0.88 -0.11 22.33
N PHE A 204 2.08 -0.70 22.41
CA PHE A 204 2.45 -1.84 21.58
C PHE A 204 1.71 -3.11 22.05
N ARG A 205 0.80 -3.62 21.22
CA ARG A 205 -0.04 -4.80 21.51
C ARG A 205 -0.28 -5.73 20.31
N GLY A 206 0.27 -5.41 19.14
CA GLY A 206 0.15 -6.29 17.98
C GLY A 206 1.13 -7.47 18.00
N TYR A 207 1.09 -8.25 16.93
CA TYR A 207 1.85 -9.49 16.79
C TYR A 207 2.70 -9.46 15.53
N MET A 208 3.88 -10.08 15.61
CA MET A 208 4.62 -10.50 14.43
C MET A 208 4.36 -11.99 14.21
N VAL A 209 3.77 -12.34 13.08
CA VAL A 209 3.37 -13.72 12.77
C VAL A 209 4.12 -14.19 11.54
N ARG A 210 4.86 -15.29 11.66
CA ARG A 210 5.52 -15.95 10.53
C ARG A 210 4.75 -17.21 10.14
N ILE A 211 4.44 -17.32 8.86
CA ILE A 211 3.73 -18.43 8.25
C ILE A 211 4.67 -19.08 7.25
N ASP A 212 4.78 -20.41 7.31
CA ASP A 212 5.67 -21.20 6.47
C ASP A 212 4.91 -22.40 5.90
N LEU A 213 4.90 -22.50 4.57
CA LEU A 213 4.36 -23.65 3.84
C LEU A 213 5.37 -24.79 3.84
N GLY A 214 5.30 -25.62 4.88
CA GLY A 214 6.23 -26.71 5.11
C GLY A 214 6.30 -27.72 3.95
N GLY A 215 7.53 -28.15 3.62
CA GLY A 215 7.77 -29.21 2.64
C GLY A 215 7.71 -28.78 1.17
N ILE A 216 7.71 -27.48 0.87
CA ILE A 216 7.60 -26.96 -0.50
C ILE A 216 8.65 -27.55 -1.47
N HIS A 217 9.90 -27.70 -1.03
CA HIS A 217 10.95 -28.30 -1.87
C HIS A 217 10.67 -29.76 -2.21
N LYS A 218 10.24 -30.56 -1.21
CA LYS A 218 9.88 -31.96 -1.41
C LYS A 218 8.66 -32.11 -2.31
N TYR A 219 7.69 -31.20 -2.19
CA TYR A 219 6.50 -31.19 -3.03
C TYR A 219 6.86 -30.92 -4.50
N ILE A 220 7.62 -29.86 -4.76
CA ILE A 220 8.03 -29.44 -6.11
C ILE A 220 9.00 -30.46 -6.74
N SER A 221 9.89 -31.09 -5.95
CA SER A 221 10.87 -32.06 -6.48
C SER A 221 10.24 -33.37 -6.98
N ASN A 222 8.97 -33.65 -6.66
CA ASN A 222 8.29 -34.85 -7.13
C ASN A 222 7.80 -34.76 -8.59
N SER A 223 7.98 -33.61 -9.23
CA SER A 223 7.56 -33.35 -10.61
C SER A 223 8.40 -34.14 -11.62
N ARG A 224 7.73 -34.82 -12.57
CA ARG A 224 8.40 -35.65 -13.61
C ARG A 224 8.59 -34.92 -14.94
N LYS A 225 7.80 -33.88 -15.19
CA LYS A 225 7.84 -33.05 -16.39
C LYS A 225 7.93 -31.56 -16.01
N LEU A 226 8.44 -30.72 -16.91
CA LEU A 226 8.49 -29.26 -16.70
C LEU A 226 7.11 -28.66 -16.40
N ARG A 227 6.05 -29.18 -17.06
CA ARG A 227 4.67 -28.78 -16.75
C ARG A 227 4.29 -29.11 -15.30
N ASP A 228 4.65 -30.30 -14.83
CA ASP A 228 4.36 -30.72 -13.45
C ASP A 228 5.15 -29.84 -12.46
N LEU A 229 6.39 -29.47 -12.80
CA LEU A 229 7.21 -28.57 -12.00
C LEU A 229 6.55 -27.18 -11.88
N TRP A 230 6.12 -26.63 -13.01
CA TRP A 230 5.43 -25.35 -13.07
C TRP A 230 4.10 -25.39 -12.29
N VAL A 231 3.25 -26.40 -12.52
CA VAL A 231 1.97 -26.55 -11.81
C VAL A 231 2.18 -26.71 -10.31
N SER A 232 3.14 -27.53 -9.86
CA SER A 232 3.42 -27.70 -8.43
C SER A 232 3.89 -26.40 -7.78
N SER A 233 4.78 -25.64 -8.43
CA SER A 233 5.19 -24.31 -7.93
C SER A 233 4.00 -23.35 -7.89
N TYR A 234 3.13 -23.39 -8.91
CA TYR A 234 1.92 -22.58 -9.00
C TYR A 234 0.92 -22.89 -7.90
N ILE A 235 0.66 -24.16 -7.64
CA ILE A 235 -0.22 -24.61 -6.56
C ILE A 235 0.33 -24.14 -5.21
N ALA A 236 1.62 -24.30 -4.94
CA ALA A 236 2.22 -23.86 -3.68
C ALA A 236 2.06 -22.34 -3.47
N SER A 237 2.40 -21.54 -4.48
CA SER A 237 2.21 -20.08 -4.48
C SER A 237 0.72 -19.69 -4.35
N GLY A 238 -0.17 -20.40 -5.04
CA GLY A 238 -1.60 -20.15 -5.00
C GLY A 238 -2.22 -20.49 -3.65
N LEU A 239 -1.83 -21.60 -3.03
CA LEU A 239 -2.34 -22.05 -1.74
C LEU A 239 -2.04 -21.06 -0.62
N ILE A 240 -0.80 -20.58 -0.52
CA ILE A 240 -0.45 -19.60 0.51
C ILE A 240 -1.15 -18.26 0.27
N TRP A 241 -1.26 -17.81 -0.99
CA TRP A 241 -2.09 -16.65 -1.31
C TRP A 241 -3.54 -16.86 -0.92
N MET A 242 -4.08 -18.05 -1.22
CA MET A 242 -5.45 -18.44 -0.91
C MET A 242 -5.75 -18.46 0.60
N ALA A 243 -4.76 -18.82 1.40
CA ALA A 243 -4.89 -18.78 2.85
C ALA A 243 -4.83 -17.35 3.41
N LEU A 244 -3.98 -16.48 2.85
CA LEU A 244 -3.66 -15.19 3.44
C LEU A 244 -4.47 -14.02 2.90
N SER A 245 -4.86 -14.05 1.62
CA SER A 245 -5.53 -12.91 1.01
C SER A 245 -6.83 -12.48 1.71
N PRO A 246 -7.68 -13.34 2.31
CA PRO A 246 -8.89 -12.86 2.98
C PRO A 246 -8.51 -11.98 4.18
N LEU A 247 -7.48 -12.34 4.94
CA LEU A 247 -6.98 -11.53 6.05
C LEU A 247 -6.39 -10.21 5.57
N ILE A 248 -5.60 -10.25 4.49
CA ILE A 248 -4.99 -9.08 3.84
C ILE A 248 -6.07 -8.11 3.34
N PHE A 249 -7.17 -8.61 2.78
CA PHE A 249 -8.25 -7.79 2.21
C PHE A 249 -9.23 -7.22 3.24
N ILE A 250 -9.25 -7.73 4.48
CA ILE A 250 -10.07 -7.17 5.56
C ILE A 250 -9.30 -6.26 6.51
N LEU A 251 -7.99 -6.48 6.68
CA LEU A 251 -7.13 -5.67 7.55
C LEU A 251 -6.31 -4.62 6.79
N GLY A 252 -6.15 -4.76 5.47
CA GLY A 252 -5.27 -3.96 4.65
C GLY A 252 -3.97 -4.67 4.25
N PRO A 253 -3.35 -4.26 3.13
CA PRO A 253 -2.16 -4.92 2.59
C PRO A 253 -0.88 -4.69 3.41
N ASP A 254 -0.86 -3.63 4.20
CA ASP A 254 0.22 -3.23 5.09
C ASP A 254 0.48 -4.23 6.23
N ILE A 255 -0.41 -5.20 6.46
CA ILE A 255 -0.12 -6.28 7.41
C ILE A 255 1.00 -7.21 6.91
N VAL A 256 1.34 -7.22 5.62
CA VAL A 256 2.38 -8.10 5.08
C VAL A 256 3.72 -7.39 5.07
N LEU A 257 4.61 -7.83 5.97
CA LEU A 257 5.99 -7.34 6.04
C LEU A 257 6.85 -7.99 4.94
N THR A 258 6.74 -9.30 4.76
CA THR A 258 7.45 -10.03 3.70
C THR A 258 6.58 -11.12 3.10
N PRO A 259 6.49 -11.27 1.77
CA PRO A 259 7.04 -10.36 0.75
C PRO A 259 6.25 -9.04 0.68
N SER A 260 6.86 -7.96 0.19
CA SER A 260 6.12 -6.73 -0.05
C SER A 260 5.00 -6.96 -1.08
N LEU A 261 3.81 -6.43 -0.81
CA LEU A 261 2.69 -6.47 -1.74
C LEU A 261 2.67 -5.27 -2.69
N ARG A 262 3.53 -4.27 -2.47
CA ARG A 262 3.69 -3.14 -3.39
C ARG A 262 4.12 -3.66 -4.76
N MET A 263 3.38 -3.26 -5.79
CA MET A 263 3.59 -3.71 -7.18
C MET A 263 3.59 -5.25 -7.37
N ASN A 264 3.11 -6.04 -6.39
CA ASN A 264 3.03 -7.49 -6.52
C ASN A 264 1.93 -7.87 -7.53
N PRO A 265 2.25 -8.58 -8.64
CA PRO A 265 1.26 -8.88 -9.69
C PRO A 265 0.05 -9.70 -9.23
N VAL A 266 0.22 -10.62 -8.28
CA VAL A 266 -0.88 -11.46 -7.73
C VAL A 266 -1.79 -10.62 -6.84
N TYR A 267 -1.22 -9.74 -6.01
CA TYR A 267 -2.02 -8.81 -5.22
C TYR A 267 -2.78 -7.81 -6.12
N GLY A 268 -2.10 -7.20 -7.10
CA GLY A 268 -2.73 -6.29 -8.06
C GLY A 268 -3.84 -6.94 -8.89
N TYR A 269 -3.62 -8.16 -9.38
CA TYR A 269 -4.66 -8.96 -10.05
C TYR A 269 -5.86 -9.22 -9.13
N THR A 270 -5.60 -9.59 -7.88
CA THR A 270 -6.68 -9.88 -6.90
C THR A 270 -7.47 -8.61 -6.58
N LEU A 271 -6.79 -7.48 -6.33
CA LEU A 271 -7.41 -6.18 -6.07
C LEU A 271 -8.28 -5.75 -7.25
N ASN A 272 -7.79 -5.87 -8.48
CA ASN A 272 -8.55 -5.45 -9.65
C ASN A 272 -9.71 -6.37 -9.98
N THR A 273 -9.57 -7.66 -9.73
CA THR A 273 -10.70 -8.60 -9.81
C THR A 273 -11.80 -8.18 -8.82
N TRP A 274 -11.42 -7.74 -7.62
CA TRP A 274 -12.34 -7.25 -6.60
C TRP A 274 -13.03 -5.94 -6.98
N LEU A 275 -12.27 -4.95 -7.44
CA LEU A 275 -12.81 -3.68 -7.96
C LEU A 275 -13.73 -3.93 -9.17
N ASN A 276 -13.37 -4.87 -10.04
CA ASN A 276 -14.21 -5.24 -11.17
C ASN A 276 -15.52 -5.92 -10.72
N LYS A 277 -15.50 -6.78 -9.70
CA LYS A 277 -16.71 -7.36 -9.10
C LYS A 277 -17.60 -6.25 -8.51
N LEU A 278 -17.01 -5.33 -7.74
CA LEU A 278 -17.70 -4.16 -7.19
C LEU A 278 -18.40 -3.35 -8.28
N PHE A 279 -17.69 -3.04 -9.38
CA PHE A 279 -18.23 -2.21 -10.45
C PHE A 279 -19.23 -2.96 -11.35
N ARG A 280 -19.01 -4.25 -11.62
CA ARG A 280 -19.90 -5.04 -12.49
C ARG A 280 -21.30 -5.16 -11.94
N ASN A 281 -21.44 -5.31 -10.63
CA ASN A 281 -22.74 -5.48 -9.98
C ASN A 281 -23.65 -4.24 -10.09
N ILE A 282 -23.09 -3.10 -10.52
CA ILE A 282 -23.78 -1.82 -10.68
C ILE A 282 -23.59 -1.19 -12.07
N GLY A 283 -23.00 -1.93 -13.02
CA GLY A 283 -22.82 -1.51 -14.41
C GLY A 283 -21.68 -0.51 -14.69
N LEU A 284 -20.67 -0.41 -13.82
CA LEU A 284 -19.50 0.49 -13.99
C LEU A 284 -18.21 -0.25 -14.40
N ASP A 285 -18.30 -1.51 -14.84
CA ASP A 285 -17.11 -2.33 -15.13
C ASP A 285 -16.29 -1.82 -16.33
N ALA A 286 -16.93 -1.11 -17.26
CA ALA A 286 -16.23 -0.41 -18.33
C ALA A 286 -15.33 0.71 -17.78
N ASP A 287 -15.71 1.37 -16.69
CA ASP A 287 -14.96 2.50 -16.13
C ASP A 287 -13.61 2.06 -15.55
N LEU A 288 -13.56 0.93 -14.84
CA LEU A 288 -12.27 0.37 -14.38
C LEU A 288 -11.37 0.02 -15.55
N ARG A 289 -11.90 -0.64 -16.59
CA ARG A 289 -11.11 -1.02 -17.78
C ARG A 289 -10.59 0.22 -18.52
N ASN A 290 -11.42 1.24 -18.66
CA ASN A 290 -11.04 2.50 -19.30
C ASN A 290 -10.01 3.25 -18.46
N TRP A 291 -10.18 3.27 -17.12
CA TRP A 291 -9.23 3.84 -16.19
C TRP A 291 -7.86 3.15 -16.29
N MET A 292 -7.83 1.81 -16.23
CA MET A 292 -6.59 1.04 -16.37
C MET A 292 -5.93 1.31 -17.73
N LYS A 293 -6.69 1.32 -18.83
CA LYS A 293 -6.16 1.64 -20.16
C LYS A 293 -5.56 3.05 -20.24
N LYS A 294 -6.17 4.02 -19.56
CA LYS A 294 -5.74 5.42 -19.57
C LYS A 294 -4.46 5.62 -18.76
N TYR A 295 -4.40 5.08 -17.56
CA TYR A 295 -3.34 5.42 -16.60
C TYR A 295 -2.24 4.36 -16.48
N LEU A 296 -2.54 3.08 -16.71
CA LEU A 296 -1.53 2.01 -16.59
C LEU A 296 -0.73 1.75 -17.88
N ASN A 297 -1.08 2.39 -18.99
CA ASN A 297 -0.38 2.28 -20.27
C ASN A 297 0.61 3.44 -20.54
N LYS A 298 0.79 4.36 -19.58
CA LYS A 298 1.63 5.56 -19.74
C LYS A 298 3.14 5.33 -19.63
N GLY A 299 3.60 4.12 -19.29
CA GLY A 299 5.03 3.83 -19.10
C GLY A 299 5.88 3.71 -20.37
N SER A 300 7.19 3.96 -20.24
CA SER A 300 8.17 3.75 -21.32
C SER A 300 8.09 2.33 -21.89
N LYS A 301 8.01 2.22 -23.22
CA LYS A 301 8.00 0.96 -23.99
C LYS A 301 9.30 0.14 -23.87
N SER A 302 10.30 0.54 -23.08
CA SER A 302 11.60 -0.13 -23.03
C SER A 302 11.69 -1.24 -21.98
N ASP A 303 11.05 -1.14 -20.81
CA ASP A 303 11.22 -2.14 -19.75
C ASP A 303 10.26 -3.34 -19.90
N ARG A 304 10.81 -4.54 -20.05
CA ARG A 304 10.06 -5.77 -20.28
C ARG A 304 9.47 -6.32 -18.98
N ILE A 305 10.13 -6.11 -17.84
CA ILE A 305 9.71 -6.65 -16.54
C ILE A 305 8.45 -5.93 -16.06
N TYR A 306 8.44 -4.59 -16.12
CA TYR A 306 7.27 -3.78 -15.78
C TYR A 306 6.07 -4.10 -16.66
N ARG A 307 6.26 -4.31 -17.97
CA ARG A 307 5.16 -4.69 -18.87
C ARG A 307 4.54 -6.05 -18.52
N LEU A 308 5.34 -7.01 -18.07
CA LEU A 308 4.82 -8.31 -17.65
C LEU A 308 3.95 -8.18 -16.39
N GLY A 309 4.41 -7.42 -15.39
CA GLY A 309 3.63 -7.13 -14.19
C GLY A 309 2.32 -6.42 -14.52
N LEU A 310 2.38 -5.35 -15.32
CA LEU A 310 1.21 -4.59 -15.75
C LEU A 310 0.22 -5.41 -16.57
N LYS A 311 0.69 -6.34 -17.42
CA LYS A 311 -0.18 -7.27 -18.15
C LYS A 311 -1.07 -8.04 -17.18
N TYR A 312 -0.51 -8.56 -16.09
CA TYR A 312 -1.28 -9.33 -15.10
C TYR A 312 -2.22 -8.48 -14.25
N ILE A 313 -1.83 -7.23 -13.99
CA ILE A 313 -2.69 -6.26 -13.29
C ILE A 313 -3.91 -5.90 -14.16
N GLN A 314 -3.74 -5.84 -15.48
CA GLN A 314 -4.80 -5.45 -16.43
C GLN A 314 -5.64 -6.63 -16.96
N ASP A 315 -5.07 -7.85 -17.04
CA ASP A 315 -5.79 -9.05 -17.50
C ASP A 315 -6.64 -9.63 -16.37
N LEU A 316 -7.89 -9.19 -16.29
CA LEU A 316 -8.86 -9.69 -15.31
C LEU A 316 -9.39 -11.10 -15.64
N LYS A 317 -9.07 -11.65 -16.81
CA LYS A 317 -9.58 -12.96 -17.24
C LYS A 317 -8.66 -14.09 -16.84
N ASN A 318 -7.35 -13.86 -16.90
CA ASN A 318 -6.34 -14.88 -16.62
C ASN A 318 -5.51 -14.48 -15.40
N PRO A 319 -5.37 -15.35 -14.39
CA PRO A 319 -4.47 -15.08 -13.27
C PRO A 319 -3.00 -15.03 -13.75
N PRO A 320 -2.08 -14.47 -12.95
CA PRO A 320 -0.67 -14.41 -13.30
C PRO A 320 -0.10 -15.79 -13.66
N ASP A 321 0.73 -15.90 -14.71
CA ASP A 321 1.29 -17.20 -15.17
C ASP A 321 2.50 -17.65 -14.32
N TYR A 322 3.02 -16.77 -13.46
CA TYR A 322 4.21 -17.03 -12.64
C TYR A 322 3.83 -17.29 -11.18
N SER A 323 4.49 -18.28 -10.58
CA SER A 323 4.43 -18.57 -9.15
C SER A 323 5.33 -17.60 -8.40
N ILE A 324 4.77 -16.47 -7.98
CA ILE A 324 5.54 -15.37 -7.36
C ILE A 324 5.43 -15.33 -5.84
N GLN A 325 4.42 -15.99 -5.26
CA GLN A 325 4.25 -15.94 -3.80
C GLN A 325 5.21 -16.95 -3.15
N PRO A 326 6.05 -16.49 -2.22
CA PRO A 326 6.99 -17.35 -1.52
C PRO A 326 6.26 -18.30 -0.58
N GLY A 327 6.91 -19.39 -0.19
CA GLY A 327 6.39 -20.29 0.83
C GLY A 327 6.38 -19.68 2.24
N ILE A 328 7.01 -18.52 2.45
CA ILE A 328 7.13 -17.87 3.76
C ILE A 328 6.54 -16.47 3.70
N PHE A 329 5.63 -16.18 4.63
CA PHE A 329 5.07 -14.85 4.86
C PHE A 329 5.37 -14.40 6.29
N THR A 330 5.70 -13.12 6.45
CA THR A 330 5.79 -12.47 7.77
C THR A 330 4.76 -11.36 7.81
N LEU A 331 3.93 -11.37 8.85
CA LEU A 331 2.81 -10.47 9.03
C LEU A 331 3.00 -9.61 10.28
N ALA A 332 2.64 -8.34 10.19
CA ALA A 332 2.45 -7.42 11.31
C ALA A 332 0.93 -7.31 11.59
N LEU A 333 0.45 -8.09 12.54
CA LEU A 333 -0.98 -8.14 12.87
C LEU A 333 -1.33 -7.19 14.02
N PRO A 334 -2.53 -6.60 14.00
CA PRO A 334 -3.03 -5.83 15.12
C PRO A 334 -3.37 -6.69 16.33
N PRO A 335 -3.65 -6.06 17.49
CA PRO A 335 -4.11 -6.76 18.68
C PRO A 335 -5.23 -7.74 18.33
N ARG A 336 -5.21 -8.92 18.99
CA ARG A 336 -6.09 -10.06 18.67
C ARG A 336 -7.55 -9.65 18.67
N LYS A 337 -7.95 -8.79 19.62
CA LYS A 337 -9.31 -8.25 19.70
C LYS A 337 -9.71 -7.56 18.38
N ILE A 338 -8.88 -6.67 17.85
CA ILE A 338 -9.16 -5.97 16.58
C ILE A 338 -9.29 -6.97 15.42
N VAL A 339 -8.45 -8.01 15.38
CA VAL A 339 -8.56 -9.06 14.34
C VAL A 339 -9.91 -9.79 14.44
N GLU A 340 -10.31 -10.18 15.65
CA GLU A 340 -11.61 -10.83 15.90
C GLU A 340 -12.78 -9.91 15.53
N ASP A 341 -12.70 -8.64 15.90
CA ASP A 341 -13.74 -7.63 15.64
C ASP A 341 -13.91 -7.40 14.14
N VAL A 342 -12.81 -7.28 13.37
CA VAL A 342 -12.86 -7.14 11.91
C VAL A 342 -13.47 -8.39 11.25
N ILE A 343 -13.09 -9.58 11.69
CA ILE A 343 -13.68 -10.82 11.16
C ILE A 343 -15.19 -10.85 11.42
N ASN A 344 -15.62 -10.45 12.62
CA ASN A 344 -17.05 -10.40 12.98
C ASN A 344 -17.80 -9.34 12.15
N LEU A 345 -17.20 -8.16 11.95
CA LEU A 345 -17.75 -7.10 11.10
C LEU A 345 -17.98 -7.60 9.67
N PHE A 346 -16.99 -8.28 9.08
CA PHE A 346 -17.11 -8.84 7.73
C PHE A 346 -18.12 -9.99 7.65
N ARG A 347 -18.27 -10.80 8.69
CA ARG A 347 -19.32 -11.82 8.77
C ARG A 347 -20.70 -11.18 8.82
N GLU A 348 -20.88 -10.14 9.61
CA GLU A 348 -22.14 -9.40 9.70
C GLU A 348 -22.49 -8.77 8.34
N LEU A 349 -21.54 -8.07 7.74
CA LEU A 349 -21.65 -7.51 6.40
C LEU A 349 -22.04 -8.57 5.37
N HIS A 350 -21.38 -9.72 5.36
CA HIS A 350 -21.71 -10.82 4.45
C HIS A 350 -23.12 -11.37 4.68
N ASN A 351 -23.51 -11.56 5.95
CA ASN A 351 -24.84 -12.10 6.27
C ASN A 351 -25.95 -11.11 5.89
N LYS A 352 -25.74 -9.80 6.11
CA LYS A 352 -26.71 -8.75 5.85
C LYS A 352 -26.83 -8.38 4.38
N TYR A 353 -25.71 -8.42 3.65
CA TYR A 353 -25.61 -7.97 2.26
C TYR A 353 -25.16 -9.08 1.32
N ARG A 354 -25.51 -10.34 1.61
CA ARG A 354 -25.04 -11.53 0.89
C ARG A 354 -25.14 -11.41 -0.63
N ASP A 355 -26.28 -10.92 -1.14
CA ASP A 355 -26.54 -10.78 -2.58
C ASP A 355 -25.77 -9.63 -3.24
N LYS A 356 -25.20 -8.74 -2.42
CA LYS A 356 -24.45 -7.54 -2.81
C LYS A 356 -22.94 -7.70 -2.57
N PHE A 357 -22.53 -8.72 -1.81
CA PHE A 357 -21.21 -8.75 -1.20
C PHE A 357 -20.11 -9.17 -2.19
N PHE A 358 -19.47 -8.16 -2.79
CA PHE A 358 -18.33 -8.30 -3.69
C PHE A 358 -17.06 -8.78 -2.98
N LEU A 359 -17.03 -8.68 -1.64
CA LEU A 359 -15.92 -9.09 -0.80
C LEU A 359 -15.88 -10.60 -0.56
N THR A 360 -17.00 -11.32 -0.78
CA THR A 360 -17.02 -12.78 -0.72
C THR A 360 -16.82 -13.44 -2.07
N GLY A 361 -16.05 -14.53 -2.03
CA GLY A 361 -15.55 -15.20 -3.21
C GLY A 361 -14.14 -14.73 -3.52
N TYR A 362 -13.18 -15.65 -3.37
CA TYR A 362 -11.95 -15.57 -4.14
C TYR A 362 -12.27 -15.25 -5.61
N PRO A 363 -11.36 -14.60 -6.36
CA PRO A 363 -11.37 -14.68 -7.82
C PRO A 363 -11.87 -16.05 -8.33
#